data_AF-A0AAW8RPQ1-F1
#
_entry.id   AF-A0AAW8RPQ1-F1
#
_cell.length_a   1.000
_cell.length_b   1.000
_cell.length_c   1.000
_cell.angle_alpha   90.00
_cell.angle_beta   90.00
_cell.angle_gamma   90.00
#
_symmetry.space_group_name_H-M   'P 1'
#
loop_
_entity.id
_entity.type
_entity.pdbx_description
1 polymer ?
#
loop_
_entity_poly.entity_id
_entity_poly.type
_entity_poly.pdbx_seq_one_letter_code
_entity_poly.pdbx_strand_id
1 'polypeptide(L)'
;MIYTKAVKEQGIVLAQYQDESGKPLIGDEVMTGEVGSEYTTTQKVIDGYVFKEVVGTPSGKYVLGITKVVYVYTKIPAEQGKVIVHYQDEEQNSLSPDVELTGDIDDIYTAEVKPFDDYVLKGIEGNVSGKFTAQDQEVTLIYAKKGSGTEKGVLIVDYQDETGHPLLNSEVTIGEIDEDYETTQKDIEGYTFKEVQGNVTGKYVDGITRVTYIYTKDKEPEKLGNLTIKYQDEKGEKLAEDFTDSQPIGTSIPLEQLNKTFENYEFKEIKGFTSGVYTAEDQEITVIYRKLTGKAIVNHISDSGKVLANPVLMSGDVGDGYESAKKEFKGYKFKETLGNSTGIYTSELQIVTYIYSNKATIRILYVDEQGNELAPAEQKIGIIGDKYETQAQAIDGWTVKETPKNAKGNYQETEQTITYVYLKENKPAANIESDTTGNGGENTNNSNASITTYRSTKILPNAGGSTTATSKVLPRTGEQKNNTTILTVFGLLLLTIACVGAIKRRRA
;
A
#
# COMPACT_ATOMS: atom_id res chain seq x y z
N MET A 1 28.23 19.67 -13.28
CA MET A 1 26.86 19.17 -13.06
C MET A 1 26.77 17.80 -13.68
N ILE A 2 26.36 16.77 -12.94
CA ILE A 2 26.03 15.47 -13.52
C ILE A 2 24.54 15.55 -13.89
N TYR A 3 24.25 15.57 -15.19
CA TYR A 3 22.88 15.45 -15.68
C TYR A 3 22.48 13.97 -15.61
N THR A 4 21.96 13.53 -14.47
CA THR A 4 21.18 12.29 -14.44
C THR A 4 19.91 12.53 -15.24
N LYS A 5 19.79 11.85 -16.38
CA LYS A 5 18.54 11.81 -17.16
C LYS A 5 17.45 11.28 -16.21
N ALA A 6 16.47 12.12 -15.88
CA ALA A 6 15.35 11.71 -15.04
C ALA A 6 14.68 10.48 -15.67
N VAL A 7 14.70 9.36 -14.96
CA VAL A 7 14.02 8.13 -15.37
C VAL A 7 12.54 8.41 -15.19
N LYS A 8 11.85 8.65 -16.30
CA LYS A 8 10.44 9.01 -16.29
C LYS A 8 9.62 7.82 -15.82
N GLU A 9 8.87 8.01 -14.75
CA GLU A 9 7.89 7.04 -14.25
C GLU A 9 6.68 6.96 -15.19
N GLN A 10 6.00 5.82 -15.17
CA GLN A 10 4.79 5.60 -15.94
C GLN A 10 3.57 5.42 -15.05
N GLY A 11 2.48 6.07 -15.47
CA GLY A 11 1.14 5.83 -14.95
C GLY A 11 0.33 4.97 -15.92
N ILE A 12 -0.70 4.33 -15.38
CA ILE A 12 -1.71 3.59 -16.13
C ILE A 12 -3.07 4.27 -15.98
N VAL A 13 -3.83 4.31 -17.06
CA VAL A 13 -5.26 4.60 -17.05
C VAL A 13 -6.00 3.34 -17.52
N LEU A 14 -6.95 2.87 -16.71
CA LEU A 14 -7.82 1.74 -16.98
C LEU A 14 -9.24 2.28 -17.16
N ALA A 15 -9.75 2.28 -18.39
CA ALA A 15 -11.14 2.59 -18.70
C ALA A 15 -11.95 1.29 -18.85
N GLN A 16 -12.96 1.13 -18.01
CA GLN A 16 -13.86 -0.04 -18.01
C GLN A 16 -15.26 0.35 -18.49
N TYR A 17 -15.97 -0.60 -19.10
CA TYR A 17 -17.29 -0.42 -19.69
C TYR A 17 -18.24 -1.49 -19.17
N GLN A 18 -19.14 -1.12 -18.26
CA GLN A 18 -19.94 -2.06 -17.47
C GLN A 18 -21.39 -1.61 -17.33
N ASP A 19 -22.28 -2.54 -16.98
CA ASP A 19 -23.66 -2.21 -16.60
C ASP A 19 -23.77 -1.74 -15.14
N GLU A 20 -25.00 -1.42 -14.73
CA GLU A 20 -25.32 -0.97 -13.37
C GLU A 20 -25.03 -2.01 -12.27
N SER A 21 -24.89 -3.30 -12.62
CA SER A 21 -24.50 -4.36 -11.70
C SER A 21 -22.98 -4.55 -11.59
N GLY A 22 -22.22 -3.86 -12.45
CA GLY A 22 -20.77 -4.00 -12.56
C GLY A 22 -20.30 -5.12 -13.49
N LYS A 23 -21.21 -5.73 -14.25
CA LYS A 23 -20.86 -6.73 -15.26
C LYS A 23 -20.17 -6.04 -16.44
N PRO A 24 -18.99 -6.51 -16.90
CA PRO A 24 -18.35 -5.96 -18.09
C PRO A 24 -19.21 -6.22 -19.34
N LEU A 25 -19.35 -5.19 -20.18
CA LEU A 25 -20.13 -5.23 -21.42
C LEU A 25 -19.24 -5.41 -22.66
N ILE A 26 -18.06 -4.80 -22.65
CA ILE A 26 -17.03 -4.87 -23.69
C ILE A 26 -15.64 -4.82 -23.03
N GLY A 27 -14.59 -5.12 -23.80
CA GLY A 27 -13.22 -5.10 -23.31
C GLY A 27 -12.76 -3.72 -22.79
N ASP A 28 -11.97 -3.77 -21.72
CA ASP A 28 -11.32 -2.60 -21.12
C ASP A 28 -10.35 -1.91 -22.09
N GLU A 29 -10.13 -0.62 -21.89
CA GLU A 29 -9.02 0.11 -22.50
C GLU A 29 -7.94 0.39 -21.44
N VAL A 30 -6.72 -0.07 -21.71
CA VAL A 30 -5.55 0.24 -20.88
C VAL A 30 -4.60 1.15 -21.64
N MET A 31 -4.28 2.30 -21.04
CA MET A 31 -3.37 3.29 -21.59
C MET A 31 -2.18 3.48 -20.64
N THR A 32 -0.97 3.53 -21.18
CA THR A 32 0.27 3.83 -20.44
C THR A 32 0.82 5.19 -20.87
N GLY A 33 1.34 5.96 -19.92
CA GLY A 33 1.91 7.28 -20.21
C GLY A 33 2.87 7.78 -19.15
N GLU A 34 3.72 8.73 -19.53
CA GLU A 34 4.69 9.35 -18.62
C GLU A 34 3.96 10.16 -17.55
N VAL A 35 4.34 10.04 -16.26
CA VAL A 35 3.72 10.80 -15.17
C VAL A 35 3.77 12.31 -15.47
N GLY A 36 2.61 12.97 -15.37
CA GLY A 36 2.42 14.39 -15.69
C GLY A 36 2.08 14.72 -17.15
N SER A 37 2.15 13.75 -18.07
CA SER A 37 1.58 13.86 -19.42
C SER A 37 0.05 13.69 -19.39
N GLU A 38 -0.66 14.16 -20.40
CA GLU A 38 -2.13 14.18 -20.43
C GLU A 38 -2.73 12.87 -20.95
N TYR A 39 -3.92 12.52 -20.46
CA TYR A 39 -4.72 11.40 -20.96
C TYR A 39 -6.18 11.83 -21.17
N THR A 40 -6.87 11.10 -22.04
CA THR A 40 -8.31 11.21 -22.29
C THR A 40 -8.88 9.83 -22.62
N THR A 41 -10.00 9.48 -22.01
CA THR A 41 -10.78 8.27 -22.31
C THR A 41 -12.16 8.69 -22.86
N THR A 42 -12.80 7.84 -23.66
CA THR A 42 -14.10 8.15 -24.28
C THR A 42 -15.14 7.09 -23.98
N GLN A 43 -16.39 7.54 -23.82
CA GLN A 43 -17.54 6.63 -23.82
C GLN A 43 -17.66 5.94 -25.20
N LYS A 44 -18.18 4.72 -25.20
CA LYS A 44 -18.46 3.93 -26.41
C LYS A 44 -19.97 3.78 -26.62
N VAL A 45 -20.39 3.53 -27.85
CA VAL A 45 -21.73 3.02 -28.17
C VAL A 45 -21.71 1.51 -27.96
N ILE A 46 -22.72 0.99 -27.27
CA ILE A 46 -22.86 -0.43 -26.93
C ILE A 46 -24.29 -0.85 -27.28
N ASP A 47 -24.45 -1.83 -28.16
CA ASP A 47 -25.76 -2.26 -28.65
C ASP A 47 -26.65 -2.79 -27.51
N GLY A 48 -27.91 -2.38 -27.48
CA GLY A 48 -28.85 -2.71 -26.41
C GLY A 48 -28.63 -1.96 -25.08
N TYR A 49 -27.72 -0.98 -25.04
CA TYR A 49 -27.40 -0.21 -23.84
C TYR A 49 -27.32 1.31 -24.12
N VAL A 50 -27.72 2.12 -23.14
CA VAL A 50 -27.57 3.58 -23.16
C VAL A 50 -26.57 4.01 -22.09
N PHE A 51 -25.71 4.97 -22.40
CA PHE A 51 -24.77 5.54 -21.44
C PHE A 51 -25.52 6.24 -20.31
N LYS A 52 -25.14 5.95 -19.06
CA LYS A 52 -25.72 6.52 -17.85
C LYS A 52 -24.81 7.59 -17.24
N GLU A 53 -23.61 7.19 -16.84
CA GLU A 53 -22.67 8.05 -16.12
C GLU A 53 -21.23 7.55 -16.23
N VAL A 54 -20.26 8.42 -15.90
CA VAL A 54 -18.85 8.08 -15.79
C VAL A 54 -18.38 8.30 -14.35
N VAL A 55 -17.75 7.27 -13.78
CA VAL A 55 -17.16 7.31 -12.43
C VAL A 55 -15.64 7.43 -12.56
N GLY A 56 -15.06 8.43 -11.92
CA GLY A 56 -13.66 8.80 -12.05
C GLY A 56 -13.45 9.99 -13.01
N THR A 57 -12.20 10.25 -13.39
CA THR A 57 -11.82 11.40 -14.23
C THR A 57 -11.48 10.94 -15.66
N PRO A 58 -12.37 11.15 -16.67
CA PRO A 58 -12.14 10.70 -18.04
C PRO A 58 -11.08 11.51 -18.80
N SER A 59 -10.55 12.57 -18.19
CA SER A 59 -9.37 13.26 -18.68
C SER A 59 -8.57 13.80 -17.51
N GLY A 60 -7.27 13.96 -17.69
CA GLY A 60 -6.38 14.40 -16.63
C GLY A 60 -4.92 14.23 -17.01
N LYS A 61 -4.08 14.02 -15.99
CA LYS A 61 -2.66 13.70 -16.16
C LYS A 61 -2.35 12.35 -15.57
N TYR A 62 -1.47 11.59 -16.21
CA TYR A 62 -0.99 10.33 -15.66
C TYR A 62 -0.34 10.57 -14.30
N VAL A 63 -0.76 9.80 -13.31
CA VAL A 63 -0.16 9.72 -11.98
C VAL A 63 0.47 8.33 -11.79
N LEU A 64 1.37 8.21 -10.81
CA LEU A 64 2.02 6.94 -10.50
C LEU A 64 0.97 5.89 -10.06
N GLY A 65 1.05 4.67 -10.61
CA GLY A 65 0.08 3.60 -10.35
C GLY A 65 -1.05 3.55 -11.39
N ILE A 66 -2.23 3.08 -10.97
CA ILE A 66 -3.41 2.87 -11.85
C ILE A 66 -4.51 3.88 -11.51
N THR A 67 -4.93 4.64 -12.52
CA THR A 67 -6.11 5.51 -12.49
C THR A 67 -7.28 4.77 -13.13
N LYS A 68 -8.40 4.63 -12.41
CA LYS A 68 -9.59 3.92 -12.90
C LYS A 68 -10.65 4.91 -13.38
N VAL A 69 -11.18 4.66 -14.58
CA VAL A 69 -12.35 5.35 -15.15
C VAL A 69 -13.38 4.29 -15.50
N VAL A 70 -14.64 4.48 -15.12
CA VAL A 70 -15.70 3.49 -15.35
C VAL A 70 -16.86 4.16 -16.07
N TYR A 71 -17.18 3.71 -17.26
CA TYR A 71 -18.39 4.09 -17.99
C TYR A 71 -19.50 3.10 -17.65
N VAL A 72 -20.57 3.60 -17.03
CA VAL A 72 -21.73 2.82 -16.59
C VAL A 72 -22.85 2.98 -17.61
N TYR A 73 -23.51 1.87 -17.94
CA TYR A 73 -24.57 1.81 -18.93
C TYR A 73 -25.84 1.16 -18.36
N THR A 74 -27.00 1.65 -18.80
CA THR A 74 -28.32 1.07 -18.49
C THR A 74 -28.79 0.26 -19.70
N LYS A 75 -29.29 -0.97 -19.50
CA LYS A 75 -29.86 -1.78 -20.59
C LYS A 75 -31.11 -1.08 -21.13
N ILE A 76 -31.22 -0.96 -22.45
CA ILE A 76 -32.43 -0.47 -23.11
C ILE A 76 -33.52 -1.55 -22.92
N PRO A 77 -34.72 -1.21 -22.42
CA PRO A 77 -35.84 -2.16 -22.38
C PRO A 77 -36.14 -2.69 -23.78
N ALA A 78 -36.42 -3.98 -23.90
CA ALA A 78 -36.86 -4.53 -25.17
C ALA A 78 -38.19 -3.88 -25.59
N GLU A 79 -38.40 -3.74 -26.90
CA GLU A 79 -39.72 -3.42 -27.41
C GLU A 79 -40.67 -4.60 -27.12
N GLN A 80 -41.92 -4.30 -26.77
CA GLN A 80 -42.91 -5.30 -26.42
C GLN A 80 -43.88 -5.52 -27.58
N GLY A 81 -44.18 -6.78 -27.87
CA GLY A 81 -45.26 -7.16 -28.76
C GLY A 81 -46.55 -7.44 -28.01
N LYS A 82 -47.66 -7.50 -28.75
CA LYS A 82 -49.01 -7.76 -28.22
C LYS A 82 -49.71 -8.82 -29.05
N VAL A 83 -50.40 -9.75 -28.38
CA VAL A 83 -51.30 -10.72 -29.00
C VAL A 83 -52.67 -10.63 -28.33
N ILE A 84 -53.74 -10.48 -29.10
CA ILE A 84 -55.12 -10.51 -28.61
C ILE A 84 -55.72 -11.88 -28.90
N VAL A 85 -56.28 -12.52 -27.88
CA VAL A 85 -56.91 -13.84 -27.96
C VAL A 85 -58.42 -13.69 -27.84
N HIS A 86 -59.12 -13.99 -28.93
CA HIS A 86 -60.59 -13.95 -29.01
C HIS A 86 -61.19 -15.33 -28.79
N TYR A 87 -62.32 -15.39 -28.07
CA TYR A 87 -63.10 -16.61 -27.84
C TYR A 87 -64.51 -16.40 -28.38
N GLN A 88 -64.84 -17.01 -29.52
CA GLN A 88 -66.08 -16.74 -30.25
C GLN A 88 -66.82 -18.03 -30.65
N ASP A 89 -68.14 -17.96 -30.83
CA ASP A 89 -68.91 -19.02 -31.46
C ASP A 89 -68.93 -18.90 -33.01
N GLU A 90 -69.58 -19.86 -33.68
CA GLU A 90 -69.74 -19.87 -35.14
C GLU A 90 -70.48 -18.64 -35.72
N GLU A 91 -71.22 -17.91 -34.88
CA GLU A 91 -71.98 -16.70 -35.23
C GLU A 91 -71.19 -15.42 -34.90
N GLN A 92 -69.92 -15.55 -34.50
CA GLN A 92 -69.03 -14.48 -34.02
C GLN A 92 -69.47 -13.83 -32.69
N ASN A 93 -70.34 -14.48 -31.92
CA ASN A 93 -70.65 -14.01 -30.57
C ASN A 93 -69.49 -14.33 -29.63
N SER A 94 -69.02 -13.34 -28.85
CA SER A 94 -68.00 -13.55 -27.83
C SER A 94 -68.52 -14.46 -26.70
N LEU A 95 -67.77 -15.53 -26.41
CA LEU A 95 -68.02 -16.48 -25.31
C LEU A 95 -67.23 -16.14 -24.04
N SER A 96 -66.14 -15.39 -24.18
CA SER A 96 -65.31 -14.88 -23.08
C SER A 96 -64.69 -13.55 -23.49
N PRO A 97 -64.45 -12.61 -22.55
CA PRO A 97 -63.68 -11.40 -22.86
C PRO A 97 -62.32 -11.75 -23.47
N ASP A 98 -61.90 -10.90 -24.40
CA ASP A 98 -60.60 -11.02 -25.05
C ASP A 98 -59.46 -10.98 -24.02
N VAL A 99 -58.42 -11.78 -24.26
CA VAL A 99 -57.24 -11.82 -23.41
C VAL A 99 -56.07 -11.19 -24.16
N GLU A 100 -55.49 -10.14 -23.59
CA GLU A 100 -54.26 -9.53 -24.11
C GLU A 100 -53.04 -10.21 -23.49
N LEU A 101 -52.18 -10.76 -24.34
CA LEU A 101 -50.85 -11.25 -23.99
C LEU A 101 -49.83 -10.17 -24.41
N THR A 102 -48.83 -9.94 -23.58
CA THR A 102 -47.69 -9.06 -23.87
C THR A 102 -46.39 -9.73 -23.43
N GLY A 103 -45.32 -9.43 -24.16
CA GLY A 103 -43.97 -9.95 -23.93
C GLY A 103 -42.96 -9.22 -24.79
N ASP A 104 -41.67 -9.48 -24.57
CA ASP A 104 -40.63 -8.85 -25.37
C ASP A 104 -40.70 -9.40 -26.81
N ILE A 105 -40.34 -8.61 -27.83
CA ILE A 105 -40.29 -9.10 -29.21
C ILE A 105 -39.37 -10.33 -29.29
N ASP A 106 -39.76 -11.29 -30.13
CA ASP A 106 -39.15 -12.62 -30.26
C ASP A 106 -39.38 -13.60 -29.09
N ASP A 107 -39.97 -13.20 -27.96
CA ASP A 107 -40.44 -14.14 -26.94
C ASP A 107 -41.60 -14.98 -27.46
N ILE A 108 -41.72 -16.22 -26.95
CA ILE A 108 -42.74 -17.18 -27.35
C ILE A 108 -44.01 -16.96 -26.52
N TYR A 109 -45.15 -16.85 -27.20
CA TYR A 109 -46.47 -16.86 -26.59
C TYR A 109 -47.21 -18.17 -26.93
N THR A 110 -48.11 -18.58 -26.03
CA THR A 110 -49.12 -19.61 -26.30
C THR A 110 -50.46 -19.13 -25.73
N ALA A 111 -51.47 -19.06 -26.60
CA ALA A 111 -52.83 -18.68 -26.24
C ALA A 111 -53.52 -19.82 -25.49
N GLU A 112 -54.15 -19.51 -24.35
CA GLU A 112 -54.90 -20.49 -23.57
C GLU A 112 -56.18 -20.89 -24.31
N VAL A 113 -56.31 -22.17 -24.68
CA VAL A 113 -57.58 -22.75 -25.11
C VAL A 113 -58.46 -22.89 -23.86
N LYS A 114 -59.56 -22.12 -23.79
CA LYS A 114 -60.49 -22.17 -22.65
C LYS A 114 -61.56 -23.26 -22.86
N PRO A 115 -61.94 -24.02 -21.82
CA PRO A 115 -63.12 -24.89 -21.86
C PRO A 115 -64.41 -24.08 -21.64
N PHE A 116 -65.49 -24.51 -22.28
CA PHE A 116 -66.85 -23.99 -22.08
C PHE A 116 -67.83 -25.15 -21.96
N ASP A 117 -68.78 -25.11 -21.02
CA ASP A 117 -69.60 -26.29 -20.68
C ASP A 117 -70.41 -26.83 -21.86
N ASP A 118 -71.09 -25.94 -22.60
CA ASP A 118 -71.99 -26.26 -23.71
C ASP A 118 -71.33 -26.24 -25.10
N TYR A 119 -70.02 -25.97 -25.20
CA TYR A 119 -69.32 -25.79 -26.47
C TYR A 119 -68.03 -26.63 -26.58
N VAL A 120 -67.63 -26.92 -27.81
CA VAL A 120 -66.38 -27.60 -28.19
C VAL A 120 -65.60 -26.74 -29.18
N LEU A 121 -64.26 -26.84 -29.19
CA LEU A 121 -63.46 -26.10 -30.17
C LEU A 121 -63.66 -26.69 -31.56
N LYS A 122 -64.08 -25.86 -32.51
CA LYS A 122 -64.30 -26.25 -33.91
C LYS A 122 -63.12 -25.89 -34.81
N GLY A 123 -62.45 -24.78 -34.53
CA GLY A 123 -61.32 -24.29 -35.31
C GLY A 123 -60.58 -23.13 -34.65
N ILE A 124 -59.48 -22.74 -35.29
CA ILE A 124 -58.61 -21.63 -34.89
C ILE A 124 -58.33 -20.80 -36.14
N GLU A 125 -58.45 -19.48 -36.02
CA GLU A 125 -57.93 -18.51 -36.99
C GLU A 125 -56.73 -17.78 -36.39
N GLY A 126 -55.63 -17.67 -37.15
CA GLY A 126 -54.35 -17.20 -36.62
C GLY A 126 -53.51 -18.31 -35.96
N ASN A 127 -52.52 -17.92 -35.16
CA ASN A 127 -51.57 -18.83 -34.53
C ASN A 127 -51.74 -18.85 -33.02
N VAL A 128 -52.15 -19.99 -32.46
CA VAL A 128 -52.27 -20.21 -30.99
C VAL A 128 -50.93 -20.32 -30.27
N SER A 129 -49.82 -20.56 -30.98
CA SER A 129 -48.47 -20.36 -30.44
C SER A 129 -47.59 -19.73 -31.50
N GLY A 130 -46.68 -18.86 -31.08
CA GLY A 130 -45.85 -18.07 -31.97
C GLY A 130 -44.89 -17.19 -31.21
N LYS A 131 -44.24 -16.26 -31.92
CA LYS A 131 -43.42 -15.21 -31.31
C LYS A 131 -44.15 -13.88 -31.31
N PHE A 132 -43.94 -13.07 -30.28
CA PHE A 132 -44.34 -11.67 -30.26
C PHE A 132 -43.59 -10.89 -31.35
N THR A 133 -44.31 -10.02 -32.06
CA THR A 133 -43.74 -9.14 -33.09
C THR A 133 -44.00 -7.66 -32.75
N ALA A 134 -43.33 -6.75 -33.47
CA ALA A 134 -43.56 -5.31 -33.38
C ALA A 134 -44.95 -4.85 -33.87
N GLN A 135 -45.75 -5.75 -34.44
CA GLN A 135 -47.13 -5.49 -34.83
C GLN A 135 -48.06 -6.29 -33.91
N ASP A 136 -49.19 -5.70 -33.54
CA ASP A 136 -50.25 -6.40 -32.82
C ASP A 136 -50.72 -7.62 -33.63
N GLN A 137 -50.81 -8.76 -32.96
CA GLN A 137 -51.24 -10.04 -33.51
C GLN A 137 -52.60 -10.43 -32.92
N GLU A 138 -53.40 -11.18 -33.68
CA GLU A 138 -54.71 -11.68 -33.23
C GLU A 138 -54.80 -13.20 -33.45
N VAL A 139 -55.49 -13.89 -32.54
CA VAL A 139 -55.84 -15.30 -32.68
C VAL A 139 -57.26 -15.52 -32.18
N THR A 140 -58.09 -16.15 -33.00
CA THR A 140 -59.52 -16.40 -32.71
C THR A 140 -59.75 -17.89 -32.56
N LEU A 141 -60.18 -18.29 -31.37
CA LEU A 141 -60.63 -19.65 -31.09
C LEU A 141 -62.13 -19.72 -31.33
N ILE A 142 -62.54 -20.55 -32.30
CA ILE A 142 -63.93 -20.67 -32.77
C ILE A 142 -64.55 -21.95 -32.20
N TYR A 143 -65.68 -21.78 -31.51
CA TYR A 143 -66.36 -22.84 -30.78
C TYR A 143 -67.75 -23.14 -31.37
N ALA A 144 -68.17 -24.40 -31.29
CA ALA A 144 -69.50 -24.87 -31.71
C ALA A 144 -70.25 -25.52 -30.54
N LYS A 145 -71.58 -25.50 -30.57
CA LYS A 145 -72.40 -26.15 -29.52
C LYS A 145 -72.24 -27.67 -29.57
N LYS A 146 -72.13 -28.30 -28.39
CA LYS A 146 -72.01 -29.77 -28.25
C LYS A 146 -73.13 -30.52 -28.99
N GLY A 147 -72.78 -31.63 -29.63
CA GLY A 147 -73.67 -32.40 -30.49
C GLY A 147 -73.98 -31.78 -31.87
N SER A 148 -73.33 -30.67 -32.26
CA SER A 148 -73.47 -30.05 -33.59
C SER A 148 -72.26 -30.34 -34.49
N GLY A 149 -72.35 -31.40 -35.31
CA GLY A 149 -71.31 -31.80 -36.25
C GLY A 149 -70.27 -32.76 -35.66
N THR A 150 -69.10 -32.86 -36.30
CA THR A 150 -68.00 -33.70 -35.81
C THR A 150 -67.24 -33.00 -34.70
N GLU A 151 -67.25 -33.59 -33.51
CA GLU A 151 -66.53 -33.09 -32.34
C GLU A 151 -65.02 -33.36 -32.49
N LYS A 152 -64.20 -32.43 -31.99
CA LYS A 152 -62.75 -32.46 -32.15
C LYS A 152 -62.02 -32.26 -30.83
N GLY A 153 -60.89 -32.95 -30.69
CA GLY A 153 -59.95 -32.76 -29.59
C GLY A 153 -58.78 -31.88 -30.00
N VAL A 154 -58.21 -31.15 -29.03
CA VAL A 154 -56.97 -30.39 -29.22
C VAL A 154 -55.82 -31.10 -28.53
N LEU A 155 -54.72 -31.30 -29.25
CA LEU A 155 -53.43 -31.70 -28.68
C LEU A 155 -52.52 -30.48 -28.66
N ILE A 156 -51.95 -30.17 -27.50
CA ILE A 156 -50.92 -29.14 -27.32
C ILE A 156 -49.64 -29.83 -26.85
N VAL A 157 -48.56 -29.65 -27.61
CA VAL A 157 -47.21 -30.14 -27.27
C VAL A 157 -46.32 -28.97 -26.90
N ASP A 158 -46.04 -28.83 -25.62
CA ASP A 158 -45.22 -27.76 -25.06
C ASP A 158 -43.76 -28.20 -24.90
N TYR A 159 -42.82 -27.29 -25.18
CA TYR A 159 -41.38 -27.48 -25.00
C TYR A 159 -40.87 -26.38 -24.07
N GLN A 160 -40.53 -26.71 -22.82
CA GLN A 160 -40.22 -25.71 -21.79
C GLN A 160 -39.03 -26.12 -20.91
N ASP A 161 -38.47 -25.15 -20.18
CA ASP A 161 -37.46 -25.43 -19.16
C ASP A 161 -38.08 -25.85 -17.80
N GLU A 162 -37.22 -26.15 -16.83
CA GLU A 162 -37.61 -26.51 -15.46
C GLU A 162 -38.38 -25.42 -14.69
N THR A 163 -38.41 -24.18 -15.21
CA THR A 163 -39.17 -23.05 -14.65
C THR A 163 -40.52 -22.84 -15.32
N GLY A 164 -40.79 -23.56 -16.42
CA GLY A 164 -41.96 -23.38 -17.27
C GLY A 164 -41.81 -22.30 -18.34
N HIS A 165 -40.59 -21.81 -18.60
CA HIS A 165 -40.34 -20.87 -19.70
C HIS A 165 -40.31 -21.63 -21.04
N PRO A 166 -41.10 -21.20 -22.06
CA PRO A 166 -41.15 -21.87 -23.36
C PRO A 166 -39.83 -21.73 -24.12
N LEU A 167 -39.35 -22.84 -24.68
CA LEU A 167 -38.09 -22.95 -25.44
C LEU A 167 -38.32 -23.04 -26.96
N LEU A 168 -39.48 -23.57 -27.36
CA LEU A 168 -39.96 -23.59 -28.75
C LEU A 168 -41.46 -23.28 -28.75
N ASN A 169 -41.99 -22.79 -29.87
CA ASN A 169 -43.43 -22.65 -30.06
C ASN A 169 -44.12 -24.00 -29.79
N SER A 170 -45.24 -23.97 -29.08
CA SER A 170 -46.06 -25.16 -28.85
C SER A 170 -46.58 -25.70 -30.18
N GLU A 171 -46.51 -27.01 -30.40
CA GLU A 171 -47.23 -27.63 -31.53
C GLU A 171 -48.69 -27.79 -31.12
N VAL A 172 -49.61 -27.29 -31.94
CA VAL A 172 -51.05 -27.45 -31.69
C VAL A 172 -51.69 -28.11 -32.89
N THR A 173 -52.29 -29.28 -32.64
CA THR A 173 -53.02 -30.06 -33.65
C THR A 173 -54.46 -30.28 -33.19
N ILE A 174 -55.38 -30.34 -34.17
CA ILE A 174 -56.79 -30.59 -33.93
C ILE A 174 -57.19 -31.83 -34.73
N GLY A 175 -57.61 -32.89 -34.04
CA GLY A 175 -58.09 -34.15 -34.63
C GLY A 175 -59.56 -34.42 -34.31
N GLU A 176 -60.21 -35.30 -35.07
CA GLU A 176 -61.53 -35.83 -34.69
C GLU A 176 -61.40 -36.75 -33.47
N ILE A 177 -62.43 -36.81 -32.62
CA ILE A 177 -62.42 -37.71 -31.45
C ILE A 177 -62.19 -39.17 -31.90
N ASP A 178 -61.44 -39.93 -31.10
CA ASP A 178 -60.96 -41.29 -31.36
C ASP A 178 -59.89 -41.46 -32.46
N GLU A 179 -59.45 -40.39 -33.15
CA GLU A 179 -58.23 -40.45 -33.98
C GLU A 179 -56.98 -40.63 -33.10
N ASP A 180 -55.98 -41.39 -33.58
CA ASP A 180 -54.72 -41.60 -32.86
C ASP A 180 -53.77 -40.41 -33.03
N TYR A 181 -53.00 -40.10 -31.97
CA TYR A 181 -51.87 -39.17 -32.02
C TYR A 181 -50.58 -39.78 -31.48
N GLU A 182 -49.46 -39.25 -31.95
CA GLU A 182 -48.11 -39.53 -31.47
C GLU A 182 -47.31 -38.22 -31.43
N THR A 183 -46.45 -38.07 -30.43
CA THR A 183 -45.61 -36.88 -30.21
C THR A 183 -44.17 -37.32 -30.00
N THR A 184 -43.21 -36.47 -30.40
CA THR A 184 -41.78 -36.74 -30.24
C THR A 184 -41.08 -35.59 -29.55
N GLN A 185 -40.06 -35.92 -28.75
CA GLN A 185 -39.13 -34.94 -28.21
C GLN A 185 -38.36 -34.28 -29.37
N LYS A 186 -37.95 -33.04 -29.16
CA LYS A 186 -37.05 -32.31 -30.07
C LYS A 186 -35.68 -32.12 -29.45
N ASP A 187 -34.65 -32.09 -30.28
CA ASP A 187 -33.33 -31.61 -29.88
C ASP A 187 -33.36 -30.07 -29.84
N ILE A 188 -32.96 -29.48 -28.72
CA ILE A 188 -32.95 -28.02 -28.49
C ILE A 188 -31.51 -27.62 -28.18
N GLU A 189 -30.95 -26.66 -28.92
CA GLU A 189 -29.56 -26.24 -28.77
C GLU A 189 -29.32 -25.62 -27.38
N GLY A 190 -28.32 -26.14 -26.65
CA GLY A 190 -27.98 -25.70 -25.29
C GLY A 190 -28.92 -26.20 -24.19
N TYR A 191 -29.74 -27.22 -24.48
CA TYR A 191 -30.68 -27.82 -23.53
C TYR A 191 -30.70 -29.35 -23.64
N THR A 192 -30.50 -30.04 -22.50
CA THR A 192 -30.64 -31.49 -22.39
C THR A 192 -32.07 -31.87 -21.99
N PHE A 193 -32.69 -32.83 -22.70
CA PHE A 193 -34.00 -33.37 -22.32
C PHE A 193 -33.97 -34.02 -20.93
N LYS A 194 -34.96 -33.69 -20.08
CA LYS A 194 -35.08 -34.17 -18.70
C LYS A 194 -36.20 -35.19 -18.54
N GLU A 195 -37.44 -34.78 -18.84
CA GLU A 195 -38.63 -35.62 -18.69
C GLU A 195 -39.78 -35.15 -19.59
N VAL A 196 -40.78 -36.00 -19.80
CA VAL A 196 -42.03 -35.65 -20.47
C VAL A 196 -43.21 -35.86 -19.53
N GLN A 197 -44.13 -34.91 -19.51
CA GLN A 197 -45.37 -34.94 -18.74
C GLN A 197 -46.57 -35.10 -19.69
N GLY A 198 -47.53 -35.95 -19.32
CA GLY A 198 -48.63 -36.37 -20.21
C GLY A 198 -48.33 -37.66 -20.97
N ASN A 199 -49.25 -38.08 -21.84
CA ASN A 199 -49.13 -39.29 -22.64
C ASN A 199 -48.60 -38.94 -24.03
N VAL A 200 -47.44 -39.47 -24.42
CA VAL A 200 -46.83 -39.16 -25.73
C VAL A 200 -47.55 -39.79 -26.93
N THR A 201 -48.40 -40.79 -26.68
CA THR A 201 -49.27 -41.45 -27.65
C THR A 201 -50.66 -41.62 -27.04
N GLY A 202 -51.71 -41.47 -27.84
CA GLY A 202 -53.08 -41.66 -27.36
C GLY A 202 -54.11 -41.44 -28.45
N LYS A 203 -55.34 -41.13 -28.03
CA LYS A 203 -56.43 -40.71 -28.92
C LYS A 203 -56.88 -39.29 -28.60
N TYR A 204 -57.32 -38.54 -29.60
CA TYR A 204 -58.00 -37.26 -29.38
C TYR A 204 -59.30 -37.49 -28.61
N VAL A 205 -59.54 -36.65 -27.60
CA VAL A 205 -60.71 -36.67 -26.70
C VAL A 205 -61.34 -35.29 -26.65
N ASP A 206 -62.58 -35.18 -26.15
CA ASP A 206 -63.21 -33.87 -25.88
C ASP A 206 -62.30 -33.00 -24.98
N GLY A 207 -62.18 -31.73 -25.34
CA GLY A 207 -61.30 -30.77 -24.68
C GLY A 207 -59.84 -30.82 -25.15
N ILE A 208 -58.92 -30.69 -24.19
CA ILE A 208 -57.49 -30.47 -24.43
C ILE A 208 -56.68 -31.62 -23.83
N THR A 209 -55.89 -32.25 -24.68
CA THR A 209 -54.77 -33.10 -24.27
C THR A 209 -53.50 -32.26 -24.30
N ARG A 210 -52.71 -32.28 -23.22
CA ARG A 210 -51.42 -31.58 -23.15
C ARG A 210 -50.29 -32.58 -22.90
N VAL A 211 -49.22 -32.43 -23.68
CA VAL A 211 -47.95 -33.14 -23.53
C VAL A 211 -46.87 -32.08 -23.37
N THR A 212 -46.01 -32.20 -22.36
CA THR A 212 -45.01 -31.19 -22.05
C THR A 212 -43.65 -31.83 -21.92
N TYR A 213 -42.75 -31.53 -22.87
CA TYR A 213 -41.35 -31.94 -22.83
C TYR A 213 -40.57 -30.89 -22.02
N ILE A 214 -39.92 -31.34 -20.94
CA ILE A 214 -39.16 -30.49 -20.02
C ILE A 214 -37.67 -30.72 -20.24
N TYR A 215 -36.93 -29.61 -20.29
CA TYR A 215 -35.50 -29.58 -20.58
C TYR A 215 -34.73 -28.88 -19.46
N THR A 216 -33.51 -29.36 -19.18
CA THR A 216 -32.53 -28.70 -18.32
C THR A 216 -31.55 -27.93 -19.20
N LYS A 217 -31.32 -26.65 -18.88
CA LYS A 217 -30.33 -25.83 -19.60
C LYS A 217 -28.93 -26.37 -19.38
N ASP A 218 -28.18 -26.54 -20.47
CA ASP A 218 -26.81 -27.02 -20.40
C ASP A 218 -25.92 -25.98 -19.70
N LYS A 219 -25.09 -26.45 -18.77
CA LYS A 219 -24.08 -25.60 -18.13
C LYS A 219 -22.88 -25.50 -19.06
N GLU A 220 -22.71 -24.36 -19.72
CA GLU A 220 -21.45 -24.05 -20.39
C GLU A 220 -20.33 -24.10 -19.33
N PRO A 221 -19.24 -24.86 -19.54
CA PRO A 221 -18.14 -24.91 -18.60
C PRO A 221 -17.49 -23.52 -18.53
N GLU A 222 -17.42 -22.95 -17.33
CA GLU A 222 -16.78 -21.65 -17.11
C GLU A 222 -15.33 -21.69 -17.61
N LYS A 223 -15.07 -20.96 -18.69
CA LYS A 223 -13.72 -20.80 -19.24
C LYS A 223 -12.93 -19.95 -18.25
N LEU A 224 -11.82 -20.51 -17.76
CA LEU A 224 -10.91 -19.84 -16.85
C LEU A 224 -9.83 -19.09 -17.64
N GLY A 225 -9.48 -17.90 -17.18
CA GLY A 225 -8.26 -17.20 -17.59
C GLY A 225 -7.17 -17.39 -16.55
N ASN A 226 -5.90 -17.40 -16.95
CA ASN A 226 -4.76 -17.49 -16.04
C ASN A 226 -4.06 -16.14 -15.92
N LEU A 227 -3.66 -15.80 -14.69
CA LEU A 227 -2.96 -14.56 -14.36
C LEU A 227 -1.65 -14.87 -13.64
N THR A 228 -0.56 -14.22 -14.06
CA THR A 228 0.73 -14.21 -13.37
C THR A 228 1.19 -12.76 -13.16
N ILE A 229 1.49 -12.39 -11.91
CA ILE A 229 2.03 -11.08 -11.55
C ILE A 229 3.42 -11.26 -10.94
N LYS A 230 4.43 -10.68 -11.59
CA LYS A 230 5.84 -10.72 -11.20
C LYS A 230 6.26 -9.43 -10.49
N TYR A 231 7.08 -9.56 -9.45
CA TYR A 231 7.60 -8.43 -8.67
C TYR A 231 9.12 -8.40 -8.80
N GLN A 232 9.67 -7.38 -9.49
CA GLN A 232 11.11 -7.31 -9.76
C GLN A 232 11.68 -5.90 -9.72
N ASP A 233 12.99 -5.78 -9.52
CA ASP A 233 13.70 -4.50 -9.59
C ASP A 233 14.01 -4.06 -11.05
N GLU A 234 14.70 -2.93 -11.22
CA GLU A 234 15.15 -2.43 -12.53
C GLU A 234 16.17 -3.34 -13.26
N LYS A 235 16.79 -4.30 -12.56
CA LYS A 235 17.73 -5.29 -13.12
C LYS A 235 17.04 -6.63 -13.45
N GLY A 236 15.81 -6.83 -12.98
CA GLY A 236 15.07 -8.08 -13.10
C GLY A 236 15.29 -9.04 -11.92
N GLU A 237 15.84 -8.57 -10.80
CA GLU A 237 15.94 -9.36 -9.57
C GLU A 237 14.56 -9.47 -8.90
N LYS A 238 14.14 -10.70 -8.59
CA LYS A 238 12.83 -11.01 -8.02
C LYS A 238 12.74 -10.56 -6.55
N LEU A 239 11.72 -9.76 -6.23
CA LEU A 239 11.52 -9.14 -4.91
C LEU A 239 10.51 -9.89 -4.01
N ALA A 240 9.57 -10.62 -4.61
CA ALA A 240 8.68 -11.55 -3.93
C ALA A 240 8.29 -12.70 -4.88
N GLU A 241 7.71 -13.76 -4.32
CA GLU A 241 7.05 -14.78 -5.11
C GLU A 241 5.95 -14.21 -6.03
N ASP A 242 5.92 -14.74 -7.24
CA ASP A 242 4.96 -14.44 -8.29
C ASP A 242 3.55 -14.77 -7.76
N PHE A 243 2.59 -13.87 -7.98
CA PHE A 243 1.18 -14.18 -7.73
C PHE A 243 0.61 -14.88 -8.96
N THR A 244 0.16 -16.12 -8.81
CA THR A 244 -0.46 -16.92 -9.88
C THR A 244 -1.87 -17.33 -9.47
N ASP A 245 -2.86 -17.09 -10.33
CA ASP A 245 -4.27 -17.40 -10.05
C ASP A 245 -5.04 -17.70 -11.36
N SER A 246 -6.14 -18.45 -11.24
CA SER A 246 -7.01 -18.85 -12.36
C SER A 246 -8.47 -18.65 -11.98
N GLN A 247 -9.16 -17.74 -12.66
CA GLN A 247 -10.55 -17.35 -12.37
C GLN A 247 -11.40 -17.34 -13.66
N PRO A 248 -12.75 -17.40 -13.58
CA PRO A 248 -13.61 -17.27 -14.75
C PRO A 248 -13.32 -15.98 -15.54
N ILE A 249 -13.30 -16.08 -16.87
CA ILE A 249 -13.06 -14.93 -17.75
C ILE A 249 -14.07 -13.80 -17.46
N GLY A 250 -13.59 -12.56 -17.39
CA GLY A 250 -14.39 -11.40 -17.00
C GLY A 250 -14.43 -11.11 -15.49
N THR A 251 -13.92 -12.01 -14.64
CA THR A 251 -13.67 -11.70 -13.21
C THR A 251 -12.70 -10.52 -13.10
N SER A 252 -12.88 -9.62 -12.12
CA SER A 252 -11.96 -8.49 -11.91
C SER A 252 -10.63 -8.91 -11.31
N ILE A 253 -9.53 -8.33 -11.79
CA ILE A 253 -8.18 -8.53 -11.25
C ILE A 253 -8.03 -7.76 -9.92
N PRO A 254 -7.47 -8.39 -8.86
CA PRO A 254 -7.18 -7.73 -7.58
C PRO A 254 -6.07 -6.68 -7.73
N LEU A 255 -6.43 -5.41 -7.87
CA LEU A 255 -5.49 -4.29 -8.09
C LEU A 255 -4.53 -4.07 -6.91
N GLU A 256 -4.81 -4.59 -5.72
CA GLU A 256 -3.89 -4.62 -4.59
C GLU A 256 -2.66 -5.52 -4.82
N GLN A 257 -2.74 -6.49 -5.74
CA GLN A 257 -1.53 -7.20 -6.18
C GLN A 257 -0.62 -6.31 -7.04
N LEU A 258 -1.12 -5.19 -7.57
CA LEU A 258 -0.35 -4.26 -8.40
C LEU A 258 0.19 -3.04 -7.61
N ASN A 259 -0.23 -2.85 -6.35
CA ASN A 259 0.22 -1.75 -5.48
C ASN A 259 1.12 -2.19 -4.30
N LYS A 260 1.58 -3.46 -4.31
CA LYS A 260 2.44 -4.07 -3.30
C LYS A 260 3.71 -3.24 -3.07
N THR A 261 4.13 -3.10 -1.80
CA THR A 261 5.29 -2.28 -1.39
C THR A 261 6.44 -3.16 -0.90
N PHE A 262 7.68 -2.65 -1.06
CA PHE A 262 8.91 -3.34 -0.68
C PHE A 262 9.81 -2.39 0.11
N GLU A 263 10.44 -2.89 1.18
CA GLU A 263 11.35 -2.09 2.00
C GLU A 263 12.59 -1.68 1.18
N ASN A 264 13.00 -0.41 1.25
CA ASN A 264 14.11 0.15 0.49
C ASN A 264 13.89 0.24 -1.04
N TYR A 265 12.66 0.05 -1.51
CA TYR A 265 12.27 0.23 -2.91
C TYR A 265 11.07 1.19 -3.06
N GLU A 266 10.99 1.86 -4.21
CA GLU A 266 9.82 2.62 -4.67
C GLU A 266 9.24 1.99 -5.94
N PHE A 267 7.92 2.12 -6.14
CA PHE A 267 7.26 1.73 -7.38
C PHE A 267 7.74 2.59 -8.55
N LYS A 268 7.93 2.00 -9.73
CA LYS A 268 8.35 2.73 -10.94
C LYS A 268 7.35 2.65 -12.10
N GLU A 269 6.93 1.44 -12.48
CA GLU A 269 6.07 1.18 -13.63
C GLU A 269 5.45 -0.24 -13.56
N ILE A 270 4.37 -0.44 -14.31
CA ILE A 270 3.77 -1.76 -14.56
C ILE A 270 3.85 -2.05 -16.07
N LYS A 271 4.20 -3.29 -16.43
CA LYS A 271 4.24 -3.79 -17.81
C LYS A 271 3.33 -5.00 -17.96
N GLY A 272 2.80 -5.22 -19.16
CA GLY A 272 1.93 -6.36 -19.47
C GLY A 272 0.48 -6.26 -18.95
N PHE A 273 0.12 -5.19 -18.23
CA PHE A 273 -1.28 -4.94 -17.87
C PHE A 273 -2.06 -4.48 -19.11
N THR A 274 -2.95 -5.33 -19.61
CA THR A 274 -3.75 -5.13 -20.83
C THR A 274 -5.26 -5.08 -20.59
N SER A 275 -5.71 -5.53 -19.42
CA SER A 275 -7.12 -5.58 -19.01
C SER A 275 -7.22 -5.56 -17.49
N GLY A 276 -8.30 -4.99 -16.94
CA GLY A 276 -8.64 -5.07 -15.52
C GLY A 276 -9.41 -6.33 -15.13
N VAL A 277 -9.66 -7.24 -16.08
CA VAL A 277 -10.34 -8.53 -15.88
C VAL A 277 -9.51 -9.71 -16.41
N TYR A 278 -9.79 -10.92 -15.92
CA TYR A 278 -9.19 -12.17 -16.41
C TYR A 278 -9.62 -12.41 -17.87
N THR A 279 -8.66 -12.66 -18.76
CA THR A 279 -8.90 -12.86 -20.21
C THR A 279 -8.78 -14.32 -20.66
N ALA A 280 -9.24 -14.62 -21.88
CA ALA A 280 -9.06 -15.93 -22.50
C ALA A 280 -7.59 -16.26 -22.84
N GLU A 281 -6.77 -15.23 -23.03
CA GLU A 281 -5.32 -15.33 -23.16
C GLU A 281 -4.68 -15.23 -21.77
N ASP A 282 -3.59 -15.98 -21.55
CA ASP A 282 -2.80 -15.92 -20.32
C ASP A 282 -2.19 -14.53 -20.11
N GLN A 283 -2.41 -13.93 -18.94
CA GLN A 283 -1.94 -12.58 -18.62
C GLN A 283 -0.67 -12.63 -17.78
N GLU A 284 0.42 -12.06 -18.30
CA GLU A 284 1.65 -11.83 -17.54
C GLU A 284 1.87 -10.34 -17.28
N ILE A 285 1.75 -9.94 -16.01
CA ILE A 285 2.01 -8.57 -15.55
C ILE A 285 3.34 -8.54 -14.81
N THR A 286 4.16 -7.52 -15.06
CA THR A 286 5.39 -7.27 -14.30
C THR A 286 5.32 -5.91 -13.62
N VAL A 287 5.37 -5.90 -12.28
CA VAL A 287 5.49 -4.69 -11.47
C VAL A 287 6.96 -4.43 -11.21
N ILE A 288 7.46 -3.26 -11.63
CA ILE A 288 8.87 -2.90 -11.59
C ILE A 288 9.11 -1.85 -10.51
N TYR A 289 10.14 -2.08 -9.71
CA TYR A 289 10.54 -1.24 -8.58
C TYR A 289 11.95 -0.68 -8.76
N ARG A 290 12.20 0.52 -8.22
CA ARG A 290 13.52 1.16 -8.14
C ARG A 290 14.03 1.06 -6.71
N LYS A 291 15.30 0.66 -6.52
CA LYS A 291 15.94 0.68 -5.20
C LYS A 291 16.21 2.12 -4.79
N LEU A 292 15.85 2.51 -3.56
CA LEU A 292 16.04 3.87 -3.07
C LEU A 292 17.54 4.21 -2.99
N THR A 293 17.90 5.47 -3.26
CA THR A 293 19.28 5.97 -3.13
C THR A 293 19.47 6.76 -1.84
N GLY A 294 20.30 6.24 -0.93
CA GLY A 294 20.69 6.95 0.28
C GLY A 294 21.86 7.91 0.05
N LYS A 295 22.05 8.85 1.00
CA LYS A 295 23.09 9.89 0.91
C LYS A 295 23.78 10.12 2.25
N ALA A 296 25.08 10.36 2.19
CA ALA A 296 25.89 10.76 3.33
C ALA A 296 26.72 12.01 3.00
N ILE A 297 26.79 12.98 3.93
CA ILE A 297 27.65 14.15 3.80
C ILE A 297 28.82 14.04 4.78
N VAL A 298 30.04 14.12 4.25
CA VAL A 298 31.28 14.16 5.04
C VAL A 298 31.81 15.59 5.13
N ASN A 299 31.86 16.11 6.35
CA ASN A 299 32.39 17.43 6.68
C ASN A 299 33.77 17.32 7.35
N HIS A 300 34.64 18.29 7.07
CA HIS A 300 35.94 18.47 7.75
C HIS A 300 36.00 19.90 8.28
N ILE A 301 35.89 20.11 9.60
CA ILE A 301 35.77 21.43 10.23
C ILE A 301 36.72 21.60 11.43
N SER A 302 37.07 22.84 11.78
CA SER A 302 37.75 23.10 13.06
C SER A 302 36.79 23.04 14.25
N ASP A 303 37.35 22.94 15.46
CA ASP A 303 36.67 23.13 16.75
C ASP A 303 36.07 24.54 16.93
N SER A 304 36.48 25.50 16.09
CA SER A 304 35.89 26.83 15.94
C SER A 304 34.86 26.95 14.80
N GLY A 305 34.49 25.85 14.14
CA GLY A 305 33.46 25.81 13.09
C GLY A 305 33.93 26.23 11.69
N LYS A 306 35.23 26.50 11.47
CA LYS A 306 35.78 26.83 10.15
C LYS A 306 35.81 25.58 9.28
N VAL A 307 35.19 25.63 8.11
CA VAL A 307 35.30 24.57 7.09
C VAL A 307 36.74 24.47 6.58
N LEU A 308 37.34 23.28 6.66
CA LEU A 308 38.71 23.01 6.26
C LEU A 308 38.82 22.35 4.88
N ALA A 309 37.78 21.66 4.43
CA ALA A 309 37.62 21.18 3.07
C ALA A 309 36.14 21.23 2.65
N ASN A 310 35.88 21.35 1.34
CA ASN A 310 34.53 21.26 0.80
C ASN A 310 33.85 19.96 1.27
N PRO A 311 32.57 20.02 1.71
CA PRO A 311 31.80 18.83 2.05
C PRO A 311 31.76 17.83 0.90
N VAL A 312 31.92 16.55 1.21
CA VAL A 312 31.82 15.46 0.23
C VAL A 312 30.43 14.85 0.35
N LEU A 313 29.65 14.94 -0.73
CA LEU A 313 28.40 14.19 -0.85
C LEU A 313 28.72 12.80 -1.41
N MET A 314 28.40 11.78 -0.63
CA MET A 314 28.44 10.37 -1.01
C MET A 314 27.02 9.86 -1.22
N SER A 315 26.84 8.88 -2.10
CA SER A 315 25.55 8.24 -2.39
C SER A 315 25.76 6.79 -2.82
N GLY A 316 24.79 5.95 -2.47
CA GLY A 316 24.69 4.55 -2.90
C GLY A 316 23.26 4.06 -2.70
N ASP A 317 22.96 2.82 -3.08
CA ASP A 317 21.63 2.29 -2.85
C ASP A 317 21.42 2.08 -1.33
N VAL A 318 20.18 2.22 -0.86
CA VAL A 318 19.85 1.99 0.54
C VAL A 318 20.15 0.53 0.92
N GLY A 319 20.81 0.35 2.06
CA GLY A 319 21.38 -0.92 2.50
C GLY A 319 22.84 -1.17 2.09
N ASP A 320 23.36 -0.45 1.08
CA ASP A 320 24.77 -0.59 0.69
C ASP A 320 25.70 0.05 1.73
N GLY A 321 26.89 -0.51 1.90
CA GLY A 321 27.89 0.00 2.84
C GLY A 321 28.55 1.31 2.38
N TYR A 322 28.85 2.20 3.32
CA TYR A 322 29.75 3.34 3.10
C TYR A 322 30.85 3.40 4.15
N GLU A 323 31.99 3.96 3.73
CA GLU A 323 33.12 4.29 4.58
C GLU A 323 33.64 5.68 4.22
N SER A 324 33.97 6.46 5.25
CA SER A 324 34.55 7.80 5.12
C SER A 324 35.84 7.88 5.94
N ALA A 325 36.74 8.77 5.50
CA ALA A 325 38.06 8.95 6.11
C ALA A 325 38.30 10.39 6.56
N LYS A 326 39.05 10.54 7.65
CA LYS A 326 39.65 11.81 8.02
C LYS A 326 40.69 12.22 6.96
N LYS A 327 40.81 13.53 6.73
CA LYS A 327 41.91 14.13 5.95
C LYS A 327 42.97 14.68 6.91
N GLU A 328 44.17 14.92 6.41
CA GLU A 328 45.22 15.63 7.16
C GLU A 328 45.27 17.10 6.72
N PHE A 329 45.41 18.02 7.67
CA PHE A 329 45.40 19.47 7.44
C PHE A 329 46.58 20.11 8.17
N LYS A 330 47.46 20.81 7.44
CA LYS A 330 48.66 21.44 8.04
C LYS A 330 48.27 22.45 9.13
N GLY A 331 48.84 22.29 10.33
CA GLY A 331 48.56 23.15 11.49
C GLY A 331 47.27 22.81 12.25
N TYR A 332 46.69 21.65 11.98
CA TYR A 332 45.48 21.16 12.62
C TYR A 332 45.63 19.69 13.00
N LYS A 333 45.32 19.36 14.25
CA LYS A 333 45.30 17.99 14.77
C LYS A 333 43.87 17.46 14.77
N PHE A 334 43.67 16.22 14.33
CA PHE A 334 42.38 15.54 14.46
C PHE A 334 41.98 15.45 15.95
N LYS A 335 40.73 15.84 16.26
CA LYS A 335 40.18 15.86 17.62
C LYS A 335 39.21 14.69 17.83
N GLU A 336 38.13 14.64 17.05
CA GLU A 336 37.04 13.67 17.21
C GLU A 336 36.20 13.57 15.92
N THR A 337 35.40 12.52 15.82
CA THR A 337 34.39 12.35 14.75
C THR A 337 33.00 12.41 15.37
N LEU A 338 32.11 13.20 14.78
CA LEU A 338 30.67 13.18 15.08
C LEU A 338 29.93 12.42 13.96
N GLY A 339 28.99 11.56 14.34
CA GLY A 339 28.35 10.62 13.41
C GLY A 339 29.19 9.36 13.16
N ASN A 340 28.66 8.45 12.35
CA ASN A 340 29.27 7.15 12.08
C ASN A 340 30.11 7.22 10.80
N SER A 341 31.44 7.09 10.91
CA SER A 341 32.35 7.09 9.75
C SER A 341 32.18 5.90 8.81
N THR A 342 31.58 4.82 9.30
CA THR A 342 31.19 3.62 8.56
C THR A 342 29.75 3.27 8.86
N GLY A 343 29.02 2.75 7.88
CA GLY A 343 27.63 2.34 8.06
C GLY A 343 27.02 1.79 6.79
N ILE A 344 25.68 1.67 6.78
CA ILE A 344 24.89 1.44 5.57
C ILE A 344 24.13 2.71 5.20
N TYR A 345 23.95 2.97 3.91
CA TYR A 345 23.10 4.05 3.44
C TYR A 345 21.66 3.84 3.88
N THR A 346 21.05 4.88 4.44
CA THR A 346 19.62 4.95 4.77
C THR A 346 18.89 5.87 3.79
N SER A 347 17.55 5.78 3.73
CA SER A 347 16.72 6.79 3.05
C SER A 347 16.93 8.19 3.64
N GLU A 348 17.16 8.27 4.95
CA GLU A 348 17.52 9.49 5.67
C GLU A 348 18.95 9.93 5.39
N LEU A 349 19.15 11.25 5.32
CA LEU A 349 20.45 11.88 5.09
C LEU A 349 21.38 11.70 6.30
N GLN A 350 22.49 11.00 6.09
CA GLN A 350 23.51 10.78 7.12
C GLN A 350 24.59 11.87 7.07
N ILE A 351 25.16 12.24 8.22
CA ILE A 351 26.20 13.26 8.33
C ILE A 351 27.36 12.74 9.18
N VAL A 352 28.57 12.79 8.63
CA VAL A 352 29.84 12.50 9.33
C VAL A 352 30.64 13.80 9.39
N THR A 353 31.09 14.19 10.57
CA THR A 353 31.87 15.42 10.76
C THR A 353 33.16 15.13 11.51
N TYR A 354 34.29 15.24 10.81
CA TYR A 354 35.61 15.19 11.42
C TYR A 354 35.98 16.58 11.95
N ILE A 355 36.21 16.67 13.26
CA ILE A 355 36.58 17.90 13.95
C ILE A 355 38.08 17.92 14.20
N TYR A 356 38.69 19.09 13.97
CA TYR A 356 40.12 19.32 14.12
C TYR A 356 40.38 20.51 15.05
N SER A 357 41.43 20.45 15.87
CA SER A 357 41.85 21.61 16.67
C SER A 357 43.19 22.13 16.17
N ASN A 358 43.34 23.45 16.13
CA ASN A 358 44.64 24.10 15.90
C ASN A 358 45.40 24.39 17.21
N LYS A 359 44.93 23.88 18.35
CA LYS A 359 45.53 24.14 19.66
C LYS A 359 46.63 23.11 20.00
N ALA A 360 47.65 23.58 20.68
CA ALA A 360 48.78 22.80 21.19
C ALA A 360 49.03 23.12 22.67
N THR A 361 49.54 22.14 23.42
CA THR A 361 49.83 22.26 24.85
C THR A 361 51.32 22.07 25.11
N ILE A 362 51.87 22.91 25.97
CA ILE A 362 53.21 22.77 26.56
C ILE A 362 53.02 22.49 28.04
N ARG A 363 53.66 21.44 28.56
CA ARG A 363 53.73 21.14 30.00
C ARG A 363 55.09 21.55 30.53
N ILE A 364 55.11 22.39 31.55
CA ILE A 364 56.34 22.90 32.18
C ILE A 364 56.51 22.22 33.53
N LEU A 365 57.70 21.67 33.78
CA LEU A 365 58.06 20.95 34.99
C LEU A 365 59.20 21.64 35.72
N TYR A 366 59.11 21.68 37.04
CA TYR A 366 60.11 22.24 37.93
C TYR A 366 60.57 21.13 38.89
N VAL A 367 61.78 20.61 38.68
CA VAL A 367 62.27 19.40 39.38
C VAL A 367 63.67 19.56 39.95
N ASP A 368 64.01 18.77 40.97
CA ASP A 368 65.41 18.63 41.41
C ASP A 368 66.23 17.73 40.47
N GLU A 369 67.53 17.57 40.77
CA GLU A 369 68.44 16.70 40.01
C GLU A 369 68.06 15.21 40.04
N GLN A 370 67.21 14.79 40.98
CA GLN A 370 66.71 13.43 41.11
C GLN A 370 65.34 13.24 40.41
N GLY A 371 64.77 14.32 39.88
CA GLY A 371 63.49 14.32 39.16
C GLY A 371 62.26 14.50 40.06
N ASN A 372 62.42 14.84 41.34
CA ASN A 372 61.29 15.11 42.24
C ASN A 372 60.66 16.46 41.90
N GLU A 373 59.33 16.54 41.87
CA GLU A 373 58.58 17.77 41.57
C GLU A 373 58.69 18.77 42.74
N LEU A 374 59.23 19.96 42.45
CA LEU A 374 59.46 21.03 43.43
C LEU A 374 58.36 22.09 43.44
N ALA A 375 57.63 22.23 42.33
CA ALA A 375 56.46 23.09 42.19
C ALA A 375 55.48 22.45 41.19
N PRO A 376 54.15 22.68 41.35
CA PRO A 376 53.14 22.10 40.46
C PRO A 376 53.40 22.40 38.98
N ALA A 377 53.27 21.38 38.13
CA ALA A 377 53.40 21.54 36.69
C ALA A 377 52.45 22.60 36.09
N GLU A 378 52.99 23.50 35.28
CA GLU A 378 52.22 24.50 34.52
C GLU A 378 51.83 23.95 33.14
N GLN A 379 50.70 24.42 32.59
CA GLN A 379 50.34 24.20 31.18
C GLN A 379 50.15 25.52 30.45
N LYS A 380 50.76 25.65 29.27
CA LYS A 380 50.49 26.75 28.33
C LYS A 380 49.83 26.19 27.07
N ILE A 381 48.74 26.82 26.65
CA ILE A 381 48.01 26.48 25.43
C ILE A 381 48.22 27.59 24.39
N GLY A 382 48.62 27.22 23.18
CA GLY A 382 48.80 28.13 22.04
C GLY A 382 48.27 27.53 20.75
N ILE A 383 48.44 28.24 19.63
CA ILE A 383 48.10 27.73 18.29
C ILE A 383 49.32 27.00 17.71
N ILE A 384 49.10 25.86 17.05
CA ILE A 384 50.15 25.09 16.36
C ILE A 384 50.89 26.01 15.37
N GLY A 385 52.22 26.07 15.50
CA GLY A 385 53.09 26.93 14.71
C GLY A 385 53.42 28.29 15.34
N ASP A 386 52.67 28.77 16.33
CA ASP A 386 52.99 30.01 17.05
C ASP A 386 54.28 29.86 17.86
N LYS A 387 54.97 30.97 18.13
CA LYS A 387 56.16 31.00 18.99
C LYS A 387 55.77 30.96 20.47
N TYR A 388 56.60 30.33 21.28
CA TYR A 388 56.51 30.38 22.74
C TYR A 388 57.86 30.70 23.38
N GLU A 389 57.77 31.21 24.61
CA GLU A 389 58.87 31.35 25.53
C GLU A 389 58.39 30.99 26.95
N THR A 390 59.22 30.25 27.68
CA THR A 390 59.06 29.96 29.10
C THR A 390 60.25 30.49 29.87
N GLN A 391 60.06 30.68 31.17
CA GLN A 391 61.09 31.10 32.11
C GLN A 391 60.97 30.22 33.35
N ALA A 392 62.06 30.07 34.10
CA ALA A 392 62.05 29.30 35.33
C ALA A 392 61.22 30.00 36.41
N GLN A 393 60.47 29.22 37.19
CA GLN A 393 59.80 29.72 38.39
C GLN A 393 60.81 29.91 39.53
N ALA A 394 60.64 30.96 40.34
CA ALA A 394 61.39 31.12 41.58
C ALA A 394 60.81 30.17 42.65
N ILE A 395 61.68 29.37 43.29
CA ILE A 395 61.32 28.38 44.30
C ILE A 395 62.25 28.60 45.50
N ASP A 396 61.69 28.82 46.69
CA ASP A 396 62.48 29.21 47.88
C ASP A 396 63.48 28.12 48.29
N GLY A 397 64.74 28.52 48.47
CA GLY A 397 65.86 27.61 48.75
C GLY A 397 66.34 26.77 47.56
N TRP A 398 65.98 27.12 46.32
CA TRP A 398 66.41 26.44 45.10
C TRP A 398 66.85 27.41 43.99
N THR A 399 67.95 27.09 43.30
CA THR A 399 68.47 27.83 42.15
C THR A 399 68.36 27.00 40.87
N VAL A 400 68.15 27.64 39.73
CA VAL A 400 68.05 26.94 38.44
C VAL A 400 69.45 26.47 38.02
N LYS A 401 69.60 25.16 37.77
CA LYS A 401 70.86 24.55 37.32
C LYS A 401 71.20 24.93 35.88
N GLU A 402 70.24 24.72 34.99
CA GLU A 402 70.37 24.99 33.56
C GLU A 402 68.99 25.34 32.98
N THR A 403 68.94 26.28 32.03
CA THR A 403 67.72 26.55 31.25
C THR A 403 67.63 25.53 30.11
N PRO A 404 66.54 24.75 29.99
CA PRO A 404 66.43 23.73 28.96
C PRO A 404 66.42 24.34 27.56
N LYS A 405 67.08 23.67 26.60
CA LYS A 405 67.24 24.17 25.22
C LYS A 405 65.92 24.43 24.49
N ASN A 406 64.83 23.76 24.89
CA ASN A 406 63.49 23.95 24.36
C ASN A 406 62.63 24.95 25.17
N ALA A 407 63.22 25.77 26.05
CA ALA A 407 62.52 26.88 26.74
C ALA A 407 61.92 27.92 25.76
N LYS A 408 62.45 27.99 24.54
CA LYS A 408 61.91 28.78 23.42
C LYS A 408 61.73 27.88 22.20
N GLY A 409 60.70 28.14 21.41
CA GLY A 409 60.42 27.36 20.20
C GLY A 409 59.09 27.74 19.56
N ASN A 410 58.56 26.83 18.74
CA ASN A 410 57.20 26.91 18.21
C ASN A 410 56.35 25.77 18.78
N TYR A 411 55.07 26.04 19.02
CA TYR A 411 54.05 25.06 19.41
C TYR A 411 53.92 23.97 18.33
N GLN A 412 54.02 22.70 18.74
CA GLN A 412 53.95 21.51 17.88
C GLN A 412 52.62 20.75 18.05
N GLU A 413 52.33 19.81 17.14
CA GLU A 413 51.12 18.95 17.19
C GLU A 413 51.15 17.91 18.33
N THR A 414 52.36 17.55 18.77
CA THR A 414 52.64 16.73 19.95
C THR A 414 52.79 17.62 21.19
N GLU A 415 52.29 17.18 22.34
CA GLU A 415 52.54 17.87 23.62
C GLU A 415 54.05 18.00 23.86
N GLN A 416 54.50 19.19 24.25
CA GLN A 416 55.92 19.49 24.48
C GLN A 416 56.17 19.63 25.99
N THR A 417 57.12 18.85 26.51
CA THR A 417 57.55 18.97 27.91
C THR A 417 58.81 19.83 28.01
N ILE A 418 58.78 20.83 28.88
CA ILE A 418 59.93 21.68 29.21
C ILE A 418 60.26 21.48 30.68
N THR A 419 61.46 20.98 30.97
CA THR A 419 61.87 20.66 32.35
C THR A 419 62.98 21.60 32.80
N TYR A 420 62.68 22.42 33.80
CA TYR A 420 63.67 23.19 34.54
C TYR A 420 64.20 22.34 35.70
N VAL A 421 65.51 22.14 35.75
CA VAL A 421 66.20 21.38 36.80
C VAL A 421 66.85 22.35 37.78
N TYR A 422 66.67 22.09 39.08
CA TYR A 422 67.11 22.97 40.16
C TYR A 422 68.14 22.31 41.09
N LEU A 423 69.02 23.15 41.64
CA LEU A 423 69.97 22.83 42.71
C LEU A 423 69.49 23.45 44.02
N LYS A 424 69.59 22.71 45.12
CA LYS A 424 69.25 23.21 46.45
C LYS A 424 70.29 24.22 46.93
N GLU A 425 69.86 25.36 47.46
CA GLU A 425 70.75 26.36 48.03
C GLU A 425 71.35 25.87 49.35
N ASN A 426 72.69 25.75 49.37
CA ASN A 426 73.43 25.54 50.61
C ASN A 426 73.67 26.90 51.28
N LYS A 427 72.76 27.30 52.18
CA LYS A 427 73.00 28.42 53.09
C LYS A 427 74.29 28.13 53.89
N PRO A 428 75.30 29.01 53.90
CA PRO A 428 76.51 28.78 54.69
C PRO A 428 76.16 28.76 56.18
N ALA A 429 76.61 27.71 56.87
CA ALA A 429 76.47 27.60 58.31
C ALA A 429 77.39 28.62 58.99
N ALA A 430 76.81 29.51 59.79
CA ALA A 430 77.57 30.34 60.72
C ALA A 430 77.79 29.55 62.03
N ASN A 431 79.00 29.03 62.25
CA ASN A 431 79.46 28.58 63.56
C ASN A 431 79.83 29.83 64.39
N ILE A 432 79.18 30.13 65.52
CA ILE A 432 79.29 29.52 66.87
C ILE A 432 80.63 29.84 67.57
N GLU A 433 80.53 30.58 68.67
CA GLU A 433 81.19 30.46 70.00
C GLU A 433 80.69 31.68 70.83
N SER A 434 79.84 31.56 71.86
CA SER A 434 79.97 30.94 73.20
C SER A 434 80.80 31.74 74.21
N ASP A 435 80.16 32.26 75.27
CA ASP A 435 80.73 32.20 76.62
C ASP A 435 79.66 32.20 77.74
N THR A 436 80.06 31.61 78.86
CA THR A 436 79.57 31.44 80.25
C THR A 436 78.82 32.63 80.92
N THR A 437 78.18 32.56 82.11
CA THR A 437 77.73 31.51 83.09
C THR A 437 76.70 32.15 84.05
N GLY A 438 75.94 31.39 84.85
CA GLY A 438 75.23 31.93 86.03
C GLY A 438 74.00 31.14 86.50
N ASN A 439 74.13 30.41 87.60
CA ASN A 439 73.17 29.41 88.11
C ASN A 439 72.15 29.95 89.14
N GLY A 440 70.94 29.35 89.26
CA GLY A 440 70.22 29.26 90.56
C GLY A 440 68.70 29.58 90.66
N GLY A 441 67.86 28.52 90.65
CA GLY A 441 66.63 28.38 91.49
C GLY A 441 65.28 28.86 90.92
N GLU A 442 64.11 28.25 91.22
CA GLU A 442 63.78 27.01 91.97
C GLU A 442 62.31 26.56 91.67
N ASN A 443 62.02 25.23 91.64
CA ASN A 443 60.79 24.49 92.05
C ASN A 443 59.34 24.97 91.64
N THR A 444 58.35 24.15 91.21
CA THR A 444 57.89 22.79 91.65
C THR A 444 56.99 22.04 90.63
N ASN A 445 57.06 20.69 90.66
CA ASN A 445 56.02 19.62 90.47
C ASN A 445 54.93 19.68 89.34
N ASN A 446 54.88 18.72 88.37
CA ASN A 446 54.34 17.32 88.38
C ASN A 446 52.81 17.23 88.03
N SER A 447 52.21 16.33 87.22
CA SER A 447 52.60 14.99 86.66
C SER A 447 51.65 14.53 85.50
N ASN A 448 52.04 13.45 84.78
CA ASN A 448 51.21 12.48 83.99
C ASN A 448 50.59 12.91 82.61
N ALA A 449 50.56 12.07 81.54
CA ALA A 449 51.24 10.80 81.24
C ALA A 449 51.18 10.40 79.71
N SER A 450 52.23 9.71 79.23
CA SER A 450 52.31 8.47 78.38
C SER A 450 51.02 7.85 77.78
N ILE A 451 50.92 7.06 76.68
CA ILE A 451 51.82 6.22 75.80
C ILE A 451 50.93 5.69 74.59
N THR A 452 51.35 4.94 73.53
CA THR A 452 52.20 5.23 72.34
C THR A 452 51.79 4.39 71.10
N THR A 453 52.37 4.66 69.91
CA THR A 453 52.69 3.82 68.70
C THR A 453 51.93 2.52 68.33
N TYR A 454 51.67 2.28 67.02
CA TYR A 454 52.02 1.02 66.28
C TYR A 454 51.88 1.14 64.73
N ARG A 455 52.46 0.20 63.96
CA ARG A 455 52.47 0.12 62.47
C ARG A 455 51.70 -1.12 61.95
N SER A 456 51.23 -1.05 60.68
CA SER A 456 51.44 -2.06 59.59
C SER A 456 50.22 -2.69 58.85
N THR A 457 50.10 -2.34 57.55
CA THR A 457 49.89 -3.19 56.33
C THR A 457 48.60 -4.02 55.99
N LYS A 458 48.13 -3.82 54.73
CA LYS A 458 47.49 -4.77 53.75
C LYS A 458 46.01 -5.17 54.03
N ILE A 459 45.13 -5.63 53.11
CA ILE A 459 45.17 -6.22 51.74
C ILE A 459 43.88 -5.86 50.93
N LEU A 460 43.84 -6.04 49.60
CA LEU A 460 42.61 -6.15 48.78
C LEU A 460 41.95 -7.55 48.87
N PRO A 461 40.67 -7.68 48.41
CA PRO A 461 40.23 -8.87 47.66
C PRO A 461 39.68 -8.54 46.25
N ASN A 462 39.51 -9.57 45.41
CA ASN A 462 39.03 -9.51 44.02
C ASN A 462 37.93 -10.56 43.76
N ALA A 463 37.22 -10.40 42.64
CA ALA A 463 36.42 -11.36 41.87
C ALA A 463 34.93 -11.58 42.22
N GLY A 464 34.07 -11.06 41.32
CA GLY A 464 33.14 -11.91 40.54
C GLY A 464 31.63 -11.89 40.89
N GLY A 465 30.78 -11.49 39.93
CA GLY A 465 29.37 -11.93 39.91
C GLY A 465 28.29 -10.95 39.42
N SER A 466 28.12 -10.82 38.10
CA SER A 466 26.85 -10.61 37.35
C SER A 466 25.75 -9.63 37.84
N THR A 467 25.45 -8.58 37.04
CA THR A 467 24.17 -8.38 36.30
C THR A 467 23.92 -6.91 35.90
N THR A 468 23.48 -6.75 34.64
CA THR A 468 22.52 -5.75 34.10
C THR A 468 22.41 -4.37 34.75
N ALA A 469 22.98 -3.34 34.12
CA ALA A 469 22.67 -1.93 34.39
C ALA A 469 21.70 -1.37 33.32
N THR A 470 20.48 -1.05 33.75
CA THR A 470 19.46 -0.34 32.95
C THR A 470 19.81 1.14 32.79
N SER A 471 19.72 1.66 31.58
CA SER A 471 19.87 3.10 31.30
C SER A 471 18.68 3.90 31.81
N LYS A 472 18.86 4.73 32.85
CA LYS A 472 17.82 5.61 33.39
C LYS A 472 18.02 7.07 32.95
N VAL A 473 17.05 7.57 32.21
CA VAL A 473 16.98 8.93 31.64
C VAL A 473 16.68 10.00 32.71
N LEU A 474 17.27 11.20 32.54
CA LEU A 474 16.89 12.48 33.18
C LEU A 474 17.14 13.62 32.15
N PRO A 475 16.54 14.82 32.28
CA PRO A 475 15.18 15.07 31.80
C PRO A 475 15.10 16.16 30.70
N ARG A 476 13.95 16.23 30.02
CA ARG A 476 13.59 17.38 29.15
C ARG A 476 13.25 18.62 29.98
N THR A 477 13.72 19.78 29.54
CA THR A 477 13.03 21.07 29.71
C THR A 477 12.88 21.72 28.35
N GLY A 478 11.66 22.12 28.01
CA GLY A 478 11.32 22.66 26.69
C GLY A 478 11.39 24.18 26.65
N GLU A 479 11.70 24.72 25.48
CA GLU A 479 11.52 26.13 25.14
C GLU A 479 10.36 26.21 24.13
N GLN A 480 9.29 26.95 24.47
CA GLN A 480 8.20 27.17 23.53
C GLN A 480 8.58 28.26 22.52
N LYS A 481 8.42 27.97 21.23
CA LYS A 481 8.39 28.99 20.19
C LYS A 481 7.04 28.99 19.49
N ASN A 482 6.32 30.09 19.68
CA ASN A 482 5.05 30.38 19.05
C ASN A 482 5.28 30.57 17.54
N ASN A 483 4.44 29.97 16.70
CA ASN A 483 4.27 30.39 15.30
C ASN A 483 2.86 29.99 14.82
N THR A 484 1.90 30.90 15.01
CA THR A 484 0.57 30.83 14.42
C THR A 484 0.60 31.46 13.04
N THR A 485 0.30 30.70 11.99
CA THR A 485 0.01 31.28 10.67
C THR A 485 -1.15 30.55 9.99
N ILE A 486 -2.33 31.18 10.07
CA ILE A 486 -3.37 31.29 9.03
C ILE A 486 -3.73 30.02 8.25
N LEU A 487 -4.92 29.49 8.54
CA LEU A 487 -5.85 29.06 7.48
C LEU A 487 -7.25 29.59 7.84
N THR A 488 -7.96 30.17 6.86
CA THR A 488 -9.31 30.73 7.00
C THR A 488 -10.17 30.37 5.80
N VAL A 489 -11.51 30.50 5.99
CA VAL A 489 -12.60 30.33 4.99
C VAL A 489 -12.79 28.87 4.50
N PHE A 490 -13.98 28.26 4.40
CA PHE A 490 -15.39 28.63 4.59
C PHE A 490 -16.03 27.75 5.70
N GLY A 491 -17.21 27.99 6.29
CA GLY A 491 -18.29 28.92 5.96
C GLY A 491 -19.64 28.19 5.82
N LEU A 492 -20.38 28.08 6.94
CA LEU A 492 -21.86 28.14 7.09
C LEU A 492 -22.79 27.43 6.05
N LEU A 493 -23.76 26.62 6.51
CA LEU A 493 -25.16 27.05 6.81
C LEU A 493 -26.09 25.87 7.22
N LEU A 494 -27.16 26.24 7.92
CA LEU A 494 -28.41 25.58 8.36
C LEU A 494 -29.06 24.57 7.35
N LEU A 495 -30.06 23.73 7.68
CA LEU A 495 -31.24 23.97 8.54
C LEU A 495 -31.96 22.66 8.95
N THR A 496 -32.79 22.72 9.99
CA THR A 496 -33.67 21.65 10.50
C THR A 496 -34.93 21.42 9.65
N ILE A 497 -35.50 20.21 9.67
CA ILE A 497 -36.96 19.97 9.76
C ILE A 497 -37.21 18.56 10.33
N ALA A 498 -38.30 18.40 11.08
CA ALA A 498 -38.66 17.16 11.78
C ALA A 498 -39.65 16.31 10.98
N CYS A 499 -39.76 15.02 11.32
CA CYS A 499 -41.07 14.36 11.29
C CYS A 499 -41.17 13.23 12.32
N VAL A 500 -42.22 13.30 13.15
CA VAL A 500 -42.64 12.23 14.07
C VAL A 500 -43.56 11.27 13.32
N GLY A 501 -43.42 9.97 13.54
CA GLY A 501 -44.26 8.96 12.90
C GLY A 501 -44.17 7.59 13.57
N ALA A 502 -44.85 7.41 14.71
CA ALA A 502 -44.95 6.10 15.35
C ALA A 502 -46.03 5.24 14.69
N ILE A 503 -45.82 3.92 14.56
CA ILE A 503 -46.86 2.88 14.68
C ILE A 503 -46.23 1.50 15.00
N LYS A 504 -46.24 1.18 16.30
CA LYS A 504 -46.85 -0.03 16.90
C LYS A 504 -47.08 -1.26 15.99
N ARG A 505 -46.40 -2.38 16.30
CA ARG A 505 -47.07 -3.62 16.76
C ARG A 505 -46.13 -4.59 17.49
N ARG A 506 -46.68 -5.22 18.53
CA ARG A 506 -46.07 -6.33 19.30
C ARG A 506 -46.54 -7.67 18.70
N ARG A 507 -45.74 -8.71 18.96
CA ARG A 507 -46.13 -10.12 19.18
C ARG A 507 -47.57 -10.51 18.81
N ALA A 508 -47.70 -11.34 17.80
CA ALA A 508 -48.30 -12.67 17.95
C ALA A 508 -47.26 -13.67 17.44
#